data_AF-A0A7K0MZZ1-F1
#
_entry.id   AF-A0A7K0MZZ1-F1
#
_cell.length_a   1.000
_cell.length_b   1.000
_cell.length_c   1.000
_cell.angle_alpha   90.00
_cell.angle_beta   90.00
_cell.angle_gamma   90.00
#
_symmetry.space_group_name_H-M   'P 1'
#
loop_
_entity.id
_entity.type
_entity.pdbx_description
1 polymer ?
#
loop_
_entity_poly.entity_id
_entity_poly.type
_entity_poly.pdbx_seq_one_letter_code
_entity_poly.pdbx_strand_id
1 'polypeptide(L)'
;MSKSEVSKSEALADSNTETVEADNAAKSSEKAAHSTPTTRIVLVRHAVTPQTGPLLSGRKPGIDLSDEGRAQAKAVGLRLAPPVKIDRRFASPIERTQQTAQAIAEHHSLEVVTLDGVIEAE
;
A
#
# COMPACT_ATOMS: atom_id res chain seq x y z
N MET A 1 17.78 15.99 60.36
CA MET A 1 17.46 17.41 60.53
C MET A 1 16.30 17.74 59.60
N SER A 2 15.09 17.72 60.14
CA SER A 2 13.85 18.06 59.44
C SER A 2 13.42 19.44 59.92
N LYS A 3 13.22 20.36 58.98
CA LYS A 3 12.57 21.66 59.13
C LYS A 3 11.61 21.74 57.94
N SER A 4 10.30 21.68 58.17
CA SER A 4 9.39 22.83 58.38
C SER A 4 9.19 23.58 57.03
N GLU A 5 8.04 24.08 56.59
CA GLU A 5 6.77 24.58 57.16
C GLU A 5 5.82 24.80 55.94
N VAL A 6 4.49 24.55 55.99
CA VAL A 6 3.39 25.54 56.20
C VAL A 6 3.32 26.57 55.02
N SER A 7 2.23 26.94 54.31
CA SER A 7 0.77 26.89 54.47
C SER A 7 0.06 27.46 53.22
N LYS A 8 -1.22 27.09 53.04
CA LYS A 8 -2.43 27.90 52.73
C LYS A 8 -2.69 28.66 51.40
N SER A 9 -4.02 28.78 51.22
CA SER A 9 -4.87 29.75 50.50
C SER A 9 -5.16 29.45 49.02
N GLU A 10 -6.37 29.04 48.65
CA GLU A 10 -7.71 29.69 48.64
C GLU A 10 -7.96 30.57 47.40
N ALA A 11 -8.94 30.11 46.61
CA ALA A 11 -9.93 30.80 45.78
C ALA A 11 -9.50 31.89 44.78
N LEU A 12 -9.93 31.72 43.51
CA LEU A 12 -11.00 32.55 42.92
C LEU A 12 -11.48 31.88 41.62
N ALA A 13 -12.79 31.75 41.49
CA ALA A 13 -13.46 31.31 40.26
C ALA A 13 -13.54 32.47 39.27
N ASP A 14 -13.39 32.19 37.97
CA ASP A 14 -14.01 33.00 36.93
C ASP A 14 -14.73 32.10 35.93
N SER A 15 -16.02 32.37 35.86
CA SER A 15 -17.04 31.75 35.03
C SER A 15 -16.83 32.15 33.58
N ASN A 16 -16.65 31.18 32.68
CA ASN A 16 -17.23 31.18 31.33
C ASN A 16 -16.75 29.94 30.56
N THR A 17 -17.43 28.80 30.75
CA THR A 17 -17.27 27.64 29.86
C THR A 17 -18.55 26.83 29.81
N GLU A 18 -19.67 27.46 29.44
CA GLU A 18 -20.89 26.72 29.13
C GLU A 18 -21.52 27.38 27.91
N THR A 19 -21.24 26.84 26.72
CA THR A 19 -22.10 26.90 25.51
C THR A 19 -21.42 26.32 24.27
N VAL A 20 -20.12 25.99 24.29
CA VAL A 20 -19.40 25.46 23.10
C VAL A 20 -19.51 23.94 22.87
N GLU A 21 -20.09 23.18 23.81
CA GLU A 21 -20.06 21.70 23.74
C GLU A 21 -21.26 21.07 22.98
N ALA A 22 -22.44 21.70 23.00
CA ALA A 22 -23.65 21.10 22.42
C ALA A 22 -23.66 21.14 20.87
N ASP A 23 -23.11 22.19 20.25
CA ASP A 23 -23.05 22.33 18.79
C ASP A 23 -21.97 21.46 18.14
N ASN A 24 -21.01 20.97 18.93
CA ASN A 24 -19.88 20.16 18.45
C ASN A 24 -20.20 18.66 18.44
N ALA A 25 -21.17 18.22 19.26
CA ALA A 25 -21.64 16.83 19.29
C ALA A 25 -22.49 16.47 18.06
N ALA A 26 -23.31 17.40 17.56
CA ALA A 26 -24.13 17.17 16.37
C ALA A 26 -23.33 17.19 15.06
N LYS A 27 -22.23 17.96 14.99
CA LYS A 27 -21.35 18.04 13.82
C LYS A 27 -20.30 16.92 13.75
N SER A 28 -20.05 16.22 14.86
CA SER A 28 -19.05 15.14 14.95
C SER A 28 -19.61 13.77 14.57
N SER A 29 -20.93 13.56 14.65
CA SER A 29 -21.58 12.32 14.23
C SER A 29 -21.74 12.21 12.70
N GLU A 30 -21.81 13.34 11.99
CA GLU A 30 -22.06 13.37 10.54
C GLU A 30 -20.77 13.21 9.70
N LYS A 31 -19.63 13.64 10.24
CA LYS A 31 -18.31 13.56 9.57
C LYS A 31 -17.69 12.15 9.60
N ALA A 32 -18.12 11.29 10.52
CA ALA A 32 -17.59 9.94 10.68
C ALA A 32 -18.21 8.90 9.72
N ALA A 33 -19.35 9.22 9.08
CA ALA A 33 -20.21 8.22 8.43
C ALA A 33 -20.00 8.04 6.92
N HIS A 34 -19.09 8.77 6.27
CA HIS A 34 -18.74 8.57 4.85
C HIS A 34 -17.22 8.46 4.66
N SER A 35 -16.62 7.45 5.29
CA SER A 35 -15.30 6.98 4.86
C SER A 35 -15.50 6.14 3.61
N THR A 36 -15.31 6.73 2.43
CA THR A 36 -15.23 5.96 1.19
C THR A 36 -14.11 4.91 1.34
N PRO A 37 -14.39 3.61 1.12
CA PRO A 37 -13.36 2.59 1.26
C PRO A 37 -12.20 2.88 0.31
N THR A 38 -10.97 2.91 0.83
CA THR A 38 -9.77 3.13 0.03
C THR A 38 -9.27 1.80 -0.51
N THR A 39 -8.88 1.79 -1.79
CA THR A 39 -8.24 0.63 -2.43
C THR A 39 -6.78 0.96 -2.72
N ARG A 40 -5.86 0.14 -2.21
CA ARG A 40 -4.43 0.29 -2.52
C ARG A 40 -4.07 -0.54 -3.75
N ILE A 41 -3.49 0.11 -4.75
CA ILE A 41 -2.97 -0.54 -5.96
C ILE A 41 -1.44 -0.54 -5.87
N VAL A 42 -0.83 -1.72 -6.06
CA VAL A 42 0.62 -1.87 -6.19
C VAL A 42 0.92 -2.19 -7.65
N LEU A 43 1.62 -1.28 -8.32
CA LEU A 43 2.04 -1.47 -9.71
C LEU A 43 3.47 -1.99 -9.74
N VAL A 44 3.67 -3.10 -10.45
CA VAL A 44 4.98 -3.74 -10.61
C VAL A 44 5.28 -3.82 -12.09
N ARG A 45 6.40 -3.21 -12.51
CA ARG A 45 6.95 -3.42 -13.85
C ARG A 45 7.53 -4.83 -13.92
N HIS A 46 7.44 -5.49 -15.08
CA HIS A 46 8.10 -6.78 -15.26
C HIS A 46 9.60 -6.69 -14.98
N ALA A 47 10.18 -7.76 -14.45
CA ALA A 47 11.59 -7.81 -14.14
C ALA A 47 12.45 -7.83 -15.41
N VAL A 48 13.76 -7.67 -15.26
CA VAL A 48 14.67 -7.55 -16.40
C VAL A 48 14.69 -8.81 -17.28
N THR A 49 14.85 -8.58 -18.58
CA THR A 49 15.02 -9.59 -19.63
C THR A 49 16.41 -9.43 -20.23
N PRO A 50 16.92 -10.41 -21.00
CA PRO A 50 18.22 -10.27 -21.67
C PRO A 50 18.32 -9.03 -22.59
N GLN A 51 17.18 -8.54 -23.09
CA GLN A 51 17.12 -7.39 -23.99
C GLN A 51 16.80 -6.07 -23.26
N THR A 52 16.60 -6.09 -21.94
CA THR A 52 16.26 -4.89 -21.17
C THR A 52 17.39 -3.87 -21.18
N GLY A 53 17.13 -2.68 -21.72
CA GLY A 53 18.10 -1.59 -21.86
C GLY A 53 18.54 -1.42 -23.32
N PRO A 54 19.22 -2.40 -23.93
CA PRO A 54 19.69 -2.31 -25.32
C PRO A 54 18.58 -2.22 -26.37
N LEU A 55 17.40 -2.78 -26.11
CA LEU A 55 16.31 -2.84 -27.08
C LEU A 55 14.94 -2.63 -26.42
N LEU A 56 14.09 -1.80 -27.02
CA LEU A 56 12.68 -1.71 -26.67
C LEU A 56 11.94 -2.89 -27.31
N SER A 57 11.68 -3.92 -26.52
CA SER A 57 11.00 -5.13 -26.99
C SER A 57 9.48 -4.97 -27.15
N GLY A 58 8.87 -3.96 -26.53
CA GLY A 58 7.44 -3.67 -26.64
C GLY A 58 6.59 -4.93 -26.41
N ARG A 59 5.69 -5.24 -27.34
CA ARG A 59 4.80 -6.41 -27.29
C ARG A 59 5.39 -7.67 -27.94
N LYS A 60 6.71 -7.71 -28.19
CA LYS A 60 7.35 -8.84 -28.87
C LYS A 60 7.22 -10.13 -28.04
N PRO A 61 6.64 -11.21 -28.62
CA PRO A 61 6.48 -12.49 -27.92
C PRO A 61 7.82 -13.22 -27.79
N GLY A 62 7.84 -14.25 -26.93
CA GLY A 62 8.99 -15.13 -26.76
C GLY A 62 10.20 -14.48 -26.08
N ILE A 63 9.95 -13.44 -25.26
CA ILE A 63 10.98 -12.82 -24.44
C ILE A 63 10.69 -13.13 -22.97
N ASP A 64 11.57 -13.95 -22.41
CA ASP A 64 11.51 -14.36 -21.02
C ASP A 64 12.37 -13.46 -20.12
N LEU A 65 12.14 -13.58 -18.81
CA LEU A 65 13.02 -13.02 -17.80
C LEU A 65 14.43 -13.61 -17.91
N SER A 66 15.44 -12.79 -17.60
CA SER A 66 16.79 -13.31 -17.35
C SER A 66 16.86 -14.01 -15.99
N ASP A 67 17.99 -14.67 -15.69
CA ASP A 67 18.24 -15.20 -14.33
C ASP A 67 18.17 -14.11 -13.26
N GLU A 68 18.74 -12.95 -13.57
CA GLU A 68 18.63 -11.76 -12.72
C GLU A 68 17.17 -11.31 -12.58
N GLY A 69 16.40 -11.29 -13.68
CA GLY A 69 14.99 -10.94 -13.65
C GLY A 69 14.16 -11.87 -12.78
N ARG A 70 14.43 -13.18 -12.84
CA ARG A 70 13.81 -14.15 -11.92
C ARG A 70 14.15 -13.86 -10.47
N ALA A 71 15.40 -13.53 -10.16
CA ALA A 71 15.82 -13.17 -8.81
C ALA A 71 15.14 -11.87 -8.32
N GLN A 72 15.04 -10.85 -9.17
CA GLN A 72 14.34 -9.60 -8.87
C GLN A 72 12.85 -9.86 -8.56
N ALA A 73 12.16 -10.65 -9.38
CA ALA A 73 10.74 -10.95 -9.19
C ALA A 73 10.48 -11.67 -7.85
N LYS A 74 11.34 -12.63 -7.49
CA LYS A 74 11.30 -13.30 -6.17
C LYS A 74 11.53 -12.32 -5.02
N ALA A 75 12.50 -11.42 -5.16
CA ALA A 75 12.79 -10.41 -4.14
C ALA A 75 11.59 -9.45 -3.92
N VAL A 76 10.89 -9.07 -5.00
CA VAL A 76 9.66 -8.28 -4.90
C VAL A 76 8.56 -9.08 -4.19
N GLY A 77 8.39 -10.35 -4.55
CA GLY A 77 7.44 -11.25 -3.88
C GLY A 77 7.68 -11.34 -2.37
N LEU A 78 8.93 -11.54 -1.96
CA LEU A 78 9.32 -11.55 -0.54
C LEU A 78 9.05 -10.22 0.16
N ARG A 79 9.32 -9.09 -0.50
CA ARG A 79 9.07 -7.75 0.06
C ARG A 79 7.58 -7.43 0.20
N LEU A 80 6.77 -7.99 -0.68
CA LEU A 80 5.31 -7.88 -0.64
C LEU A 80 4.68 -8.91 0.29
N ALA A 81 5.35 -10.03 0.60
CA ALA A 81 4.92 -10.97 1.62
C ALA A 81 4.70 -10.25 2.98
N PRO A 82 3.97 -10.86 3.94
CA PRO A 82 3.40 -10.18 5.10
C PRO A 82 4.33 -9.11 5.72
N PRO A 83 3.81 -7.88 5.95
CA PRO A 83 2.42 -7.61 6.34
C PRO A 83 1.48 -7.08 5.24
N VAL A 84 1.90 -7.01 3.97
CA VAL A 84 1.03 -6.47 2.92
C VAL A 84 -0.08 -7.47 2.55
N LYS A 85 -1.33 -7.09 2.82
CA LYS A 85 -2.50 -7.83 2.33
C LYS A 85 -2.67 -7.58 0.83
N ILE A 86 -2.65 -8.66 0.05
CA ILE A 86 -2.96 -8.65 -1.38
C ILE A 86 -4.20 -9.51 -1.58
N ASP A 87 -5.30 -8.91 -2.03
CA ASP A 87 -6.55 -9.65 -2.26
C ASP A 87 -6.65 -10.20 -3.70
N ARG A 88 -6.02 -9.52 -4.68
CA ARG A 88 -6.04 -9.89 -6.10
C ARG A 88 -4.70 -9.58 -6.78
N ARG A 89 -4.38 -10.33 -7.82
CA ARG A 89 -3.23 -10.11 -8.70
C ARG A 89 -3.65 -10.14 -10.15
N PHE A 90 -3.16 -9.16 -10.89
CA PHE A 90 -3.41 -9.02 -12.33
C PHE A 90 -2.09 -8.88 -13.07
N ALA A 91 -2.01 -9.44 -14.28
CA ALA A 91 -0.85 -9.31 -15.14
C ALA A 91 -1.27 -9.15 -16.60
N SER A 92 -0.42 -8.48 -17.39
CA SER A 92 -0.54 -8.42 -18.85
C SER A 92 -0.50 -9.83 -19.45
N PRO A 93 -1.09 -10.09 -20.63
CA PRO A 93 -0.88 -11.36 -21.34
C PRO A 93 0.58 -11.61 -21.78
N ILE A 94 1.46 -10.60 -21.72
CA ILE A 94 2.86 -10.69 -22.14
C ILE A 94 3.69 -11.61 -21.20
N GLU A 95 4.50 -12.51 -21.77
CA GLU A 95 5.18 -13.62 -21.08
C GLU A 95 6.07 -13.17 -19.91
N ARG A 96 6.97 -12.20 -20.12
CA ARG A 96 7.82 -11.65 -19.05
C ARG A 96 7.03 -11.05 -17.89
N THR A 97 5.84 -10.51 -18.16
CA THR A 97 4.97 -9.95 -17.11
C THR A 97 4.31 -11.07 -16.32
N GLN A 98 3.88 -12.14 -17.00
CA GLN A 98 3.31 -13.34 -16.39
C GLN A 98 4.32 -14.03 -15.50
N GLN A 99 5.55 -14.24 -15.98
CA GLN A 99 6.64 -14.80 -15.19
C GLN A 99 6.96 -13.98 -13.94
N THR A 100 6.95 -12.64 -14.07
CA THR A 100 7.15 -11.75 -12.91
C THR A 100 6.02 -11.92 -11.90
N ALA A 101 4.76 -11.90 -12.36
CA ALA A 101 3.59 -12.02 -11.50
C ALA A 101 3.50 -13.38 -10.82
N GLN A 102 3.85 -14.46 -11.51
CA GLN A 102 3.89 -15.82 -10.98
C GLN A 102 4.93 -15.95 -9.86
N ALA A 103 6.16 -15.47 -10.09
CA ALA A 103 7.20 -15.48 -9.06
C ALA A 103 6.80 -14.67 -7.81
N ILE A 104 6.08 -13.55 -7.98
CA ILE A 104 5.51 -12.80 -6.85
C ILE A 104 4.41 -13.61 -6.16
N ALA A 105 3.54 -14.28 -6.94
CA ALA A 105 2.39 -15.02 -6.44
C ALA A 105 2.76 -16.24 -5.56
N GLU A 106 3.92 -16.85 -5.80
CA GLU A 106 4.47 -17.96 -5.00
C GLU A 106 4.49 -17.63 -3.49
N HIS A 107 4.69 -16.36 -3.13
CA HIS A 107 4.78 -15.92 -1.73
C HIS A 107 3.43 -15.66 -1.05
N HIS A 108 2.34 -15.69 -1.82
CA HIS A 108 1.03 -15.22 -1.38
C HIS A 108 -0.10 -16.24 -1.58
N SER A 109 0.16 -17.42 -2.13
CA SER A 109 -0.83 -18.50 -2.33
C SER A 109 -2.14 -18.06 -3.01
N LEU A 110 -2.04 -17.19 -4.03
CA LEU A 110 -3.18 -16.78 -4.88
C LEU A 110 -2.80 -16.94 -6.35
N GLU A 111 -3.81 -17.00 -7.20
CA GLU A 111 -3.67 -17.05 -8.65
C GLU A 111 -3.32 -15.68 -9.25
N VAL A 112 -2.70 -15.69 -10.43
CA VAL A 112 -2.50 -14.51 -11.28
C VAL A 112 -3.62 -14.49 -12.32
N VAL A 113 -4.40 -13.41 -12.35
CA VAL A 113 -5.45 -13.21 -13.36
C VAL A 113 -4.88 -12.42 -14.53
N THR A 114 -5.00 -12.95 -15.75
CA THR A 114 -4.63 -12.21 -16.96
C THR A 114 -5.61 -11.07 -17.20
N LEU A 115 -5.08 -9.87 -17.45
CA LEU A 115 -5.84 -8.67 -17.77
C LEU A 115 -5.39 -8.09 -19.11
N ASP A 116 -6.14 -8.37 -20.16
CA ASP A 116 -5.78 -8.06 -21.55
C ASP A 116 -5.55 -6.58 -21.83
N GLY A 117 -6.22 -5.70 -21.07
CA GLY A 117 -6.10 -4.24 -21.23
C GLY A 117 -4.81 -3.63 -20.69
N VAL A 118 -3.95 -4.40 -20.00
CA VAL A 118 -2.70 -3.89 -19.43
C VAL A 118 -1.54 -4.35 -20.31
N ILE A 119 -1.32 -3.67 -21.43
CA ILE A 119 -0.22 -3.95 -22.37
C ILE A 119 0.68 -2.73 -22.51
N GLU A 120 1.88 -2.91 -23.07
CA GLU A 120 2.80 -1.80 -23.36
C GLU A 120 2.11 -0.76 -24.26
N ALA A 121 2.41 0.52 -24.01
CA ALA A 121 1.95 1.63 -24.84
C ALA A 121 2.47 1.51 -26.28
N GLU A 122 1.78 2.16 -27.22
CA GLU A 122 2.17 2.21 -28.64
C GLU A 122 3.39 3.11 -28.88
#